data_AF-A0A661VVW9-F1
#
_entry.id   AF-A0A661VVW9-F1
#
_cell.length_a   1.000
_cell.length_b   1.000
_cell.length_c   1.000
_cell.angle_alpha   90.00
_cell.angle_beta   90.00
_cell.angle_gamma   90.00
#
_symmetry.space_group_name_H-M   'P 1'
#
loop_
_entity.id
_entity.type
_entity.pdbx_description
1 polymer ?
#
loop_
_entity_poly.entity_id
_entity_poly.type
_entity_poly.pdbx_seq_one_letter_code
_entity_poly.pdbx_strand_id
1 'polypeptide(L)'
;MRDPIYGAVILDAPLLRDLYHSEAVQRLGNIYQGGITAFIKPERNTTRLEHSVGVMALLQRLGAGVEEQAAGLIHDVPHTAFSHVVDFVFPNRDHTYHEVHREEFIAASDLPAILERHGIAWRWLAEAENFSLLEQPLPALCADRLDYFLRDGLSLGLLSPSAVADFLEHLRVWEG
;
A
#
# COMPACT_ATOMS: atom_id res chain seq x y z
N MET A 1 12.49 9.31 -4.91
CA MET A 1 13.11 8.15 -4.21
C MET A 1 13.43 7.06 -5.24
N ARG A 2 14.22 6.03 -4.89
CA ARG A 2 14.54 4.93 -5.82
C ARG A 2 14.00 3.63 -5.24
N ASP A 3 13.09 3.00 -5.98
CA ASP A 3 12.48 1.71 -5.66
C ASP A 3 13.11 0.62 -6.56
N PRO A 4 13.37 -0.60 -6.04
CA PRO A 4 14.01 -1.68 -6.79
C PRO A 4 13.15 -2.27 -7.92
N ILE A 5 11.83 -2.12 -7.86
CA ILE A 5 10.86 -2.64 -8.83
C ILE A 5 10.53 -1.55 -9.86
N TYR A 6 10.19 -0.35 -9.39
CA TYR A 6 9.66 0.72 -10.23
C TYR A 6 10.69 1.77 -10.65
N GLY A 7 11.91 1.72 -10.11
CA GLY A 7 12.97 2.66 -10.44
C GLY A 7 12.77 4.00 -9.74
N ALA A 8 12.80 5.11 -10.50
CA ALA A 8 12.63 6.44 -9.91
C ALA A 8 11.15 6.69 -9.56
N VAL A 9 10.86 6.89 -8.28
CA VAL A 9 9.52 7.24 -7.78
C VAL A 9 9.48 8.73 -7.45
N ILE A 10 8.51 9.43 -8.02
CA ILE A 10 8.39 10.90 -7.98
C ILE A 10 7.04 11.27 -7.35
N LEU A 11 7.10 12.02 -6.25
CA LEU A 11 5.93 12.63 -5.62
C LEU A 11 5.64 13.96 -6.32
N ASP A 12 4.95 13.91 -7.46
CA ASP A 12 4.71 15.06 -8.34
C ASP A 12 3.64 16.02 -7.78
N ALA A 13 2.63 15.51 -7.07
CA ALA A 13 1.58 16.30 -6.44
C ALA A 13 1.91 16.73 -4.99
N PRO A 14 1.49 17.95 -4.57
CA PRO A 14 1.59 18.38 -3.16
C PRO A 14 0.94 17.40 -2.18
N LEU A 15 -0.24 16.86 -2.53
CA LEU A 15 -0.94 15.86 -1.73
C LEU A 15 -0.05 14.65 -1.40
N LEU A 16 0.60 14.07 -2.41
CA LEU A 16 1.45 12.89 -2.24
C LEU A 16 2.66 13.18 -1.36
N ARG A 17 3.25 14.38 -1.47
CA ARG A 17 4.37 14.81 -0.61
C ARG A 17 3.92 14.95 0.85
N ASP A 18 2.81 15.63 1.08
CA ASP A 18 2.30 15.84 2.43
C ASP A 18 1.89 14.52 3.09
N LEU A 19 1.23 13.63 2.35
CA LEU A 19 0.87 12.30 2.84
C LEU A 19 2.11 11.43 3.10
N TYR A 20 3.08 11.42 2.18
CA TYR A 20 4.32 10.65 2.39
C TYR A 20 5.03 11.08 3.68
N HIS A 21 5.08 12.39 3.96
CA HIS A 21 5.73 12.91 5.17
C HIS A 21 4.87 12.87 6.44
N SER A 22 3.64 12.36 6.37
CA SER A 22 2.79 12.17 7.55
C SER A 22 3.37 11.16 8.53
N GLU A 23 3.10 11.35 9.82
CA GLU A 23 3.47 10.39 10.86
C GLU A 23 2.79 9.04 10.61
N ALA A 24 1.52 9.07 10.16
CA ALA A 24 0.75 7.87 9.84
C ALA A 24 1.42 6.99 8.77
N VAL A 25 1.90 7.58 7.68
CA VAL A 25 2.58 6.85 6.59
C VAL A 25 4.00 6.48 6.99
N GLN A 26 4.78 7.40 7.58
CA GLN A 26 6.17 7.12 7.98
C GLN A 26 6.28 6.00 9.00
N ARG A 27 5.27 5.83 9.88
CA ARG A 27 5.20 4.68 10.82
C ARG A 27 5.30 3.33 10.11
N LEU A 28 4.79 3.20 8.88
CA LEU A 28 4.82 1.96 8.11
C LEU A 28 6.25 1.48 7.80
N GLY A 29 7.25 2.38 7.88
CA GLY A 29 8.66 2.01 7.74
C GLY A 29 9.20 1.13 8.88
N ASN A 30 8.45 1.03 9.98
CA ASN A 30 8.78 0.16 11.12
C ASN A 30 7.91 -1.10 11.17
N ILE A 31 7.13 -1.38 10.11
CA ILE A 31 6.22 -2.53 10.04
C ILE A 31 6.62 -3.41 8.87
N TYR A 32 6.98 -4.66 9.13
CA TYR A 32 7.30 -5.62 8.07
C TYR A 32 6.04 -6.14 7.38
N GLN A 33 6.05 -6.18 6.05
CA GLN A 33 4.98 -6.74 5.22
C GLN A 33 4.74 -8.22 5.54
N GLY A 34 5.83 -8.99 5.71
CA GLY A 34 5.78 -10.41 6.06
C GLY A 34 5.43 -10.72 7.52
N GLY A 35 5.20 -9.70 8.36
CA GLY A 35 4.97 -9.83 9.79
C GLY A 35 6.07 -10.65 10.48
N ILE A 36 5.68 -11.67 11.25
CA ILE A 36 6.64 -12.56 11.95
C ILE A 36 7.60 -13.27 10.99
N THR A 37 7.20 -13.49 9.73
CA THR A 37 8.03 -14.18 8.75
C THR A 37 9.32 -13.42 8.46
N ALA A 38 9.33 -12.09 8.57
CA ALA A 38 10.53 -11.28 8.40
C ALA A 38 11.64 -11.62 9.42
N PHE A 39 11.26 -12.09 10.61
CA PHE A 39 12.21 -12.50 11.66
C PHE A 39 12.71 -13.94 11.50
N ILE A 40 12.00 -14.76 10.70
CA ILE A 40 12.34 -16.16 10.43
C ILE A 40 13.09 -16.28 9.09
N LYS A 41 12.73 -15.44 8.13
CA LYS A 41 13.25 -15.35 6.77
C LYS A 41 13.72 -13.91 6.52
N PRO A 42 14.99 -13.59 6.81
CA PRO A 42 15.52 -12.23 6.68
C PRO A 42 15.42 -11.66 5.26
N GLU A 43 15.23 -12.52 4.25
CA GLU A 43 15.00 -12.11 2.86
C GLU A 43 13.64 -11.41 2.69
N ARG A 44 12.69 -11.62 3.62
CA ARG A 44 11.37 -10.96 3.63
C ARG A 44 11.36 -9.75 4.56
N ASN A 45 12.36 -8.88 4.44
CA ASN A 45 12.52 -7.68 5.26
C ASN A 45 11.82 -6.43 4.70
N THR A 46 11.04 -6.57 3.62
CA THR A 46 10.21 -5.50 3.07
C THR A 46 9.27 -4.92 4.13
N THR A 47 9.26 -3.59 4.22
CA THR A 47 8.37 -2.81 5.06
C THR A 47 7.06 -2.46 4.35
N ARG A 48 6.01 -2.19 5.12
CA ARG A 48 4.74 -1.68 4.58
C ARG A 48 4.91 -0.34 3.89
N LEU A 49 5.85 0.51 4.35
CA LEU A 49 6.14 1.78 3.67
C LEU A 49 6.69 1.55 2.26
N GLU A 50 7.62 0.62 2.09
CA GLU A 50 8.15 0.27 0.76
C GLU A 50 7.05 -0.26 -0.16
N HIS A 51 6.16 -1.10 0.37
CA HIS A 51 5.00 -1.60 -0.36
C HIS A 51 4.02 -0.47 -0.73
N SER A 52 3.59 0.38 0.20
CA SER A 52 2.67 1.50 -0.08
C SER A 52 3.24 2.51 -1.09
N VAL A 53 4.53 2.80 -1.00
CA VAL A 53 5.24 3.62 -2.01
C VAL A 53 5.24 2.94 -3.38
N GLY A 54 5.44 1.62 -3.40
CA GLY A 54 5.40 0.82 -4.62
C GLY A 54 4.03 0.76 -5.28
N VAL A 55 2.97 0.57 -4.49
CA VAL A 55 1.58 0.63 -4.96
C VAL A 55 1.28 2.00 -5.57
N MET A 56 1.64 3.09 -4.89
CA MET A 56 1.50 4.44 -5.43
C MET A 56 2.28 4.64 -6.74
N ALA A 57 3.52 4.15 -6.83
CA ALA A 57 4.31 4.22 -8.05
C ALA A 57 3.73 3.39 -9.21
N LEU A 58 3.16 2.21 -8.91
CA LEU A 58 2.48 1.39 -9.90
C LEU A 58 1.21 2.08 -10.40
N LEU A 59 0.41 2.65 -9.51
CA LEU A 59 -0.78 3.44 -9.87
C LEU A 59 -0.41 4.62 -10.77
N GLN A 60 0.64 5.37 -10.42
CA GLN A 60 1.17 6.46 -11.25
C GLN A 60 1.58 5.96 -12.65
N ARG A 61 2.27 4.80 -12.73
CA ARG A 61 2.66 4.17 -13.99
C ARG A 61 1.47 3.71 -14.83
N LEU A 62 0.39 3.27 -14.20
CA LEU A 62 -0.85 2.84 -14.84
C LEU A 62 -1.74 4.02 -15.27
N GLY A 63 -1.35 5.25 -14.95
CA GLY A 63 -2.09 6.46 -15.31
C GLY A 63 -3.22 6.83 -14.35
N ALA A 64 -3.20 6.29 -13.13
CA ALA A 64 -4.18 6.61 -12.09
C ALA A 64 -4.18 8.11 -11.74
N GLY A 65 -5.34 8.63 -11.33
CA GLY A 65 -5.46 10.00 -10.82
C GLY A 65 -4.68 10.20 -9.51
N VAL A 66 -4.40 11.46 -9.15
CA VAL A 66 -3.64 11.80 -7.94
C VAL A 66 -4.32 11.30 -6.66
N GLU A 67 -5.66 11.31 -6.62
CA GLU A 67 -6.44 10.80 -5.48
C GLU A 67 -6.30 9.28 -5.34
N GLU A 68 -6.33 8.53 -6.45
CA GLU A 68 -6.11 7.08 -6.43
C GLU A 68 -4.67 6.72 -6.03
N GLN A 69 -3.68 7.46 -6.54
CA GLN A 69 -2.29 7.34 -6.10
C GLN A 69 -2.13 7.62 -4.60
N ALA A 70 -2.85 8.63 -4.09
CA ALA A 70 -2.86 8.97 -2.67
C ALA A 70 -3.54 7.89 -1.83
N ALA A 71 -4.66 7.33 -2.30
CA ALA A 71 -5.33 6.18 -1.69
C ALA A 71 -4.37 4.99 -1.61
N GLY A 72 -3.65 4.68 -2.68
CA GLY A 72 -2.63 3.62 -2.69
C GLY A 72 -1.45 3.90 -1.76
N LEU A 73 -1.06 5.15 -1.54
CA LEU A 73 -0.01 5.48 -0.57
C LEU A 73 -0.47 5.25 0.88
N ILE A 74 -1.75 5.40 1.19
CA ILE A 74 -2.28 5.29 2.55
C ILE A 74 -3.05 3.99 2.83
N HIS A 75 -3.31 3.15 1.82
CA HIS A 75 -4.20 1.98 1.94
C HIS A 75 -3.82 1.05 3.10
N ASP A 76 -2.52 1.01 3.39
CA ASP A 76 -1.89 0.14 4.37
C ASP A 76 -1.71 0.78 5.76
N VAL A 77 -2.03 2.07 5.91
CA VAL A 77 -1.95 2.81 7.19
C VAL A 77 -2.75 2.14 8.32
N PRO A 78 -3.95 1.58 8.09
CA PRO A 78 -4.70 0.89 9.13
C PRO A 78 -4.04 -0.41 9.62
N HIS A 79 -3.11 -0.98 8.86
CA HIS A 79 -2.46 -2.22 9.25
C HIS A 79 -1.60 -2.03 10.51
N THR A 80 -1.82 -2.90 11.49
CA THR A 80 -1.02 -2.97 12.72
C THR A 80 0.24 -3.81 12.50
N ALA A 81 1.26 -3.65 13.36
CA ALA A 81 2.58 -4.27 13.22
C ALA A 81 2.59 -5.83 13.15
N PHE A 82 1.46 -6.46 13.46
CA PHE A 82 1.28 -7.90 13.52
C PHE A 82 0.00 -8.33 12.80
N SER A 83 -0.36 -7.66 11.71
CA SER A 83 -1.69 -7.59 11.08
C SER A 83 -2.56 -8.86 11.04
N HIS A 84 -1.98 -10.08 11.04
CA HIS A 84 -2.73 -11.34 11.16
C HIS A 84 -2.54 -12.09 12.47
N VAL A 85 -1.47 -11.84 13.24
CA VAL A 85 -1.23 -12.49 14.55
C VAL A 85 -2.11 -11.88 15.65
N VAL A 86 -2.46 -10.59 15.54
CA VAL A 86 -3.43 -9.97 16.47
C VAL A 86 -4.77 -10.70 16.42
N ASP A 87 -5.21 -11.15 15.24
CA ASP A 87 -6.44 -11.93 15.07
C ASP A 87 -6.38 -13.29 15.79
N PHE A 88 -5.19 -13.90 15.86
CA PHE A 88 -4.98 -15.13 16.62
C PHE A 88 -4.84 -14.91 18.12
N VAL A 89 -4.36 -13.74 18.55
CA VAL A 89 -4.17 -13.39 19.97
C VAL A 89 -5.45 -12.86 20.62
N PHE A 90 -6.29 -12.17 19.84
CA PHE A 90 -7.62 -11.70 20.26
C PHE A 90 -8.70 -12.42 19.45
N PRO A 91 -9.13 -13.62 19.88
CA PRO A 91 -10.12 -14.41 19.15
C PRO A 91 -11.52 -13.78 19.29
N ASN A 92 -11.78 -12.71 18.55
CA ASN A 92 -13.13 -12.17 18.41
C ASN A 92 -13.75 -12.67 17.10
N ARG A 93 -14.88 -13.36 17.28
CA ARG A 93 -15.55 -14.29 16.37
C ARG A 93 -16.20 -13.70 15.11
N ASP A 94 -16.00 -12.42 14.80
CA ASP A 94 -16.83 -11.72 13.82
C ASP A 94 -16.09 -11.11 12.63
N HIS A 95 -14.77 -11.27 12.46
CA HIS A 95 -14.03 -10.65 11.34
C HIS A 95 -14.18 -9.11 11.24
N THR A 96 -14.75 -8.44 12.25
CA THR A 96 -15.08 -7.00 12.26
C THR A 96 -14.07 -6.15 13.02
N TYR A 97 -13.05 -6.75 13.65
CA TYR A 97 -12.04 -6.00 14.39
C TYR A 97 -11.24 -5.06 13.48
N HIS A 98 -10.94 -5.51 12.25
CA HIS A 98 -10.19 -4.71 11.27
C HIS A 98 -10.95 -3.47 10.79
N GLU A 99 -12.26 -3.61 10.51
CA GLU A 99 -13.08 -2.49 10.01
C GLU A 99 -13.32 -1.42 11.09
N VAL A 100 -13.63 -1.82 12.33
CA VAL A 100 -13.92 -0.87 13.42
C VAL A 100 -12.68 -0.08 13.84
N HIS A 101 -11.52 -0.73 13.93
CA HIS A 101 -10.29 -0.03 14.33
C HIS A 101 -9.66 0.77 13.20
N ARG A 102 -9.95 0.43 11.93
CA ARG A 102 -9.47 1.18 10.76
C ARG A 102 -9.92 2.63 10.79
N GLU A 103 -11.23 2.84 10.96
CA GLU A 103 -11.80 4.19 10.96
C GLU A 103 -11.26 5.00 12.13
N GLU A 104 -11.26 4.43 13.34
CA GLU A 104 -10.73 5.08 14.55
C GLU A 104 -9.24 5.42 14.41
N PHE A 105 -8.45 4.50 13.83
CA PHE A 105 -7.02 4.70 13.62
C PHE A 105 -6.73 5.86 12.66
N ILE A 106 -7.40 5.88 11.50
CA ILE A 106 -7.22 6.97 10.54
C ILE A 106 -7.73 8.29 11.14
N ALA A 107 -8.90 8.28 11.80
CA ALA A 107 -9.47 9.46 12.42
C ALA A 107 -8.58 10.07 13.51
N ALA A 108 -7.83 9.25 14.25
CA ALA A 108 -6.89 9.69 15.29
C ALA A 108 -5.49 10.07 14.75
N SER A 109 -5.22 9.84 13.47
CA SER A 109 -3.94 10.14 12.83
C SER A 109 -3.85 11.60 12.34
N ASP A 110 -2.72 11.97 11.74
CA ASP A 110 -2.54 13.27 11.07
C ASP A 110 -3.14 13.32 9.66
N LEU A 111 -3.63 12.19 9.11
CA LEU A 111 -4.20 12.12 7.76
C LEU A 111 -5.46 12.97 7.56
N PRO A 112 -6.47 12.99 8.45
CA PRO A 112 -7.67 13.79 8.26
C PRO A 112 -7.35 15.28 8.08
N ALA A 113 -6.45 15.81 8.90
CA ALA A 113 -6.03 17.21 8.82
C ALA A 113 -5.21 17.51 7.55
N ILE A 114 -4.36 16.57 7.10
CA ILE A 114 -3.65 16.72 5.82
C ILE A 114 -4.66 16.75 4.67
N LEU A 115 -5.58 15.81 4.61
CA LEU A 115 -6.55 15.65 3.53
C LEU A 115 -7.54 16.82 3.45
N GLU A 116 -7.97 17.33 4.59
CA GLU A 116 -8.81 18.53 4.67
C GLU A 116 -8.12 19.76 4.05
N ARG A 117 -6.81 19.94 4.25
CA ARG A 117 -6.05 21.05 3.61
C ARG A 117 -6.01 20.95 2.08
N HIS A 118 -6.15 19.75 1.54
CA HIS A 118 -6.25 19.50 0.10
C HIS A 118 -7.71 19.47 -0.40
N GLY A 119 -8.69 19.72 0.46
CA GLY A 119 -10.11 19.73 0.11
C GLY A 119 -10.71 18.33 -0.10
N ILE A 120 -10.07 17.29 0.44
CA ILE A 120 -10.46 15.88 0.22
C ILE A 120 -11.09 15.32 1.50
N ALA A 121 -12.26 14.70 1.36
CA ALA A 121 -12.88 13.96 2.45
C ALA A 121 -12.07 12.69 2.73
N TRP A 122 -11.45 12.59 3.90
CA TRP A 122 -10.56 11.47 4.20
C TRP A 122 -11.24 10.10 4.16
N ARG A 123 -12.52 10.02 4.55
CA ARG A 123 -13.30 8.76 4.49
C ARG A 123 -13.48 8.27 3.06
N TRP A 124 -13.65 9.18 2.11
CA TRP A 124 -13.77 8.84 0.70
C TRP A 124 -12.43 8.37 0.14
N LEU A 125 -11.33 9.09 0.42
CA LEU A 125 -10.00 8.68 -0.03
C LEU A 125 -9.53 7.36 0.59
N ALA A 126 -9.90 7.14 1.86
CA ALA A 126 -9.54 5.92 2.56
C ALA A 126 -10.36 4.72 2.08
N GLU A 127 -11.45 4.87 1.34
CA GLU A 127 -12.20 3.70 0.88
C GLU A 127 -11.61 3.15 -0.42
N ALA A 128 -10.99 1.98 -0.36
CA ALA A 128 -10.22 1.43 -1.48
C ALA A 128 -11.12 1.07 -2.68
N GLU A 129 -12.37 0.70 -2.41
CA GLU A 129 -13.41 0.37 -3.38
C GLU A 129 -13.81 1.55 -4.27
N ASN A 130 -13.45 2.78 -3.89
CA ASN A 130 -13.61 3.95 -4.76
C ASN A 130 -12.59 3.99 -5.91
N PHE A 131 -11.60 3.10 -5.89
CA PHE A 131 -10.40 3.14 -6.74
C PHE A 131 -10.11 1.77 -7.36
N SER A 132 -10.60 1.57 -8.58
CA SER A 132 -10.58 0.28 -9.27
C SER A 132 -9.19 -0.18 -9.71
N LEU A 133 -8.18 0.70 -9.84
CA LEU A 133 -6.81 0.25 -10.07
C LEU A 133 -6.13 -0.16 -8.77
N LEU A 134 -6.50 0.48 -7.66
CA LEU A 134 -5.97 0.17 -6.33
C LEU A 134 -6.43 -1.20 -5.85
N GLU A 135 -7.75 -1.44 -5.85
CA GLU A 135 -8.35 -2.66 -5.32
C GLU A 135 -9.49 -3.17 -6.20
N GLN A 136 -9.54 -4.49 -6.41
CA GLN A 136 -10.63 -5.15 -7.13
C GLN A 136 -11.02 -6.48 -6.47
N PRO A 137 -12.27 -6.95 -6.57
CA PRO A 137 -12.63 -8.29 -6.13
C PRO A 137 -11.83 -9.39 -6.84
N LEU A 138 -11.53 -10.48 -6.14
CA LEU A 138 -10.98 -11.68 -6.77
C LEU A 138 -11.96 -12.20 -7.85
N PRO A 139 -11.47 -12.71 -9.01
CA PRO A 139 -10.08 -13.05 -9.33
C PRO A 139 -9.29 -11.93 -10.05
N ALA A 140 -9.79 -10.69 -10.08
CA ALA A 140 -9.13 -9.62 -10.81
C ALA A 140 -7.80 -9.19 -10.17
N LEU A 141 -6.89 -8.65 -10.99
CA LEU A 141 -5.62 -8.09 -10.53
C LEU A 141 -5.82 -6.61 -10.18
N CYS A 142 -5.10 -6.14 -9.17
CA CYS A 142 -5.08 -4.75 -8.74
C CYS A 142 -3.63 -4.34 -8.36
N ALA A 143 -3.40 -3.05 -8.15
CA ALA A 143 -2.07 -2.52 -7.88
C ALA A 143 -1.47 -3.05 -6.56
N ASP A 144 -2.27 -3.20 -5.50
CA ASP A 144 -1.84 -3.82 -4.24
C ASP A 144 -1.24 -5.21 -4.50
N ARG A 145 -2.04 -6.09 -5.11
CA ARG A 145 -1.64 -7.48 -5.37
C ARG A 145 -0.44 -7.61 -6.29
N LEU A 146 -0.35 -6.74 -7.28
CA LEU A 146 0.77 -6.73 -8.20
C LEU A 146 2.07 -6.25 -7.53
N ASP A 147 2.02 -5.24 -6.65
CA ASP A 147 3.21 -4.80 -5.93
C ASP A 147 3.75 -5.91 -5.05
N TYR A 148 2.94 -6.44 -4.12
CA TYR A 148 3.49 -7.43 -3.18
C TYR A 148 3.96 -8.69 -3.90
N PHE A 149 3.31 -9.09 -5.01
CA PHE A 149 3.74 -10.21 -5.84
C PHE A 149 5.14 -9.98 -6.44
N LEU A 150 5.35 -8.83 -7.07
CA LEU A 150 6.65 -8.50 -7.69
C LEU A 150 7.73 -8.30 -6.63
N ARG A 151 7.37 -7.66 -5.51
CA ARG A 151 8.28 -7.33 -4.40
C ARG A 151 8.74 -8.59 -3.68
N ASP A 152 7.82 -9.44 -3.26
CA ASP A 152 8.17 -10.73 -2.67
C ASP A 152 8.90 -11.62 -3.68
N GLY A 153 8.48 -11.62 -4.94
CA GLY A 153 9.15 -12.38 -6.00
C GLY A 153 10.61 -11.99 -6.16
N LEU A 154 10.93 -10.70 -6.13
CA LEU A 154 12.29 -10.20 -6.22
C LEU A 154 13.08 -10.49 -4.94
N SER A 155 12.51 -10.20 -3.77
CA SER A 155 13.16 -10.40 -2.47
C SER A 155 13.47 -11.87 -2.18
N LEU A 156 12.62 -12.79 -2.64
CA LEU A 156 12.82 -14.25 -2.51
C LEU A 156 13.67 -14.86 -3.63
N GLY A 157 14.13 -14.06 -4.61
CA GLY A 157 14.89 -14.54 -5.76
C GLY A 157 14.09 -15.41 -6.73
N LEU A 158 12.75 -15.35 -6.68
CA LEU A 158 11.85 -16.05 -7.58
C LEU A 158 11.68 -15.31 -8.92
N LEU A 159 11.88 -13.99 -8.91
CA LEU A 159 11.89 -13.12 -10.08
C LEU A 159 13.24 -12.44 -10.22
N SER A 160 13.76 -12.35 -11.45
CA SER A 160 14.92 -11.51 -11.76
C SER A 160 14.48 -10.06 -12.02
N PRO A 161 15.37 -9.07 -11.84
CA PRO A 161 15.09 -7.69 -12.25
C PRO A 161 14.65 -7.57 -13.72
N SER A 162 15.21 -8.39 -14.61
CA SER A 162 14.83 -8.41 -16.04
C SER A 162 13.41 -8.94 -16.26
N ALA A 163 12.99 -9.97 -15.51
CA ALA A 163 11.63 -10.51 -15.59
C ALA A 163 10.59 -9.50 -15.07
N VAL A 164 10.93 -8.78 -13.99
CA VAL A 164 10.09 -7.70 -13.46
C VAL A 164 9.95 -6.56 -14.49
N ALA A 165 11.05 -6.14 -15.10
CA ALA A 165 11.03 -5.10 -16.14
C ALA A 165 10.16 -5.52 -17.34
N ASP A 166 10.33 -6.75 -17.83
CA ASP A 166 9.53 -7.31 -18.93
C ASP A 166 8.04 -7.39 -18.57
N PHE A 167 7.71 -7.87 -17.37
CA PHE A 167 6.33 -7.91 -16.87
C PHE A 167 5.70 -6.51 -16.89
N LEU A 168 6.38 -5.52 -16.32
CA LEU A 168 5.88 -4.16 -16.23
C LEU A 168 5.80 -3.46 -17.60
N GLU A 169 6.64 -3.84 -18.57
CA GLU A 169 6.59 -3.33 -19.94
C GLU A 169 5.32 -3.80 -20.68
N HIS A 170 4.83 -5.00 -20.35
CA HIS A 170 3.66 -5.60 -20.99
C HIS A 170 2.35 -5.44 -20.19
N LEU A 171 2.42 -4.97 -18.94
CA LEU A 171 1.25 -4.70 -18.10
C LEU A 171 0.38 -3.60 -18.70
N ARG A 172 -0.92 -3.86 -18.86
CA ARG A 172 -1.91 -2.91 -19.38
C ARG A 172 -3.16 -2.95 -18.50
N VAL A 173 -3.79 -1.79 -18.33
CA VAL A 173 -5.11 -1.68 -17.71
C VAL A 173 -6.16 -2.24 -18.68
N TRP A 174 -7.00 -3.14 -18.19
CA TRP A 174 -8.16 -3.67 -18.90
C TRP A 174 -9.36 -3.60 -17.96
N GLU A 175 -10.37 -2.78 -18.32
CA GLU A 175 -11.55 -2.56 -17.49
C GLU A 175 -11.20 -2.21 -16.03
N GLY A 176 -10.38 -1.17 -15.88
CA GLY A 176 -9.98 -0.60 -14.59
C GLY A 176 -10.58 0.75 -14.32
#